data_AF-X1LAH6-F1
#
_entry.id   AF-X1LAH6-F1
#
_cell.length_a   1.000
_cell.length_b   1.000
_cell.length_c   1.000
_cell.angle_alpha   90.00
_cell.angle_beta   90.00
_cell.angle_gamma   90.00
#
_symmetry.space_group_name_H-M   'P 1'
#
loop_
_entity.id
_entity.type
_entity.pdbx_description
1 polymer ?
#
loop_
_entity_poly.entity_id
_entity_poly.type
_entity_poly.pdbx_seq_one_letter_code
_entity_poly.pdbx_strand_id
1 'polypeptide(L)'
;GDGRYTLDGFSYNVVANGDNGAIIGSCSMYGGRSLKAQIIDGDGKTLFPEGVALSDDNQVHSGRFMMSADGEGGALFTWGSSENIYSVEHSSVQRISAEGELLWGDSGIRLDDWNY
;
A
#
# COMPACT_ATOMS: atom_id res chain seq x y z
N GLY A 1 -13.83 -2.89 -15.04
CA GLY A 1 -13.45 -1.49 -15.31
C GLY A 1 -12.72 -1.01 -14.09
N ASP A 2 -11.45 -0.63 -14.22
CA ASP A 2 -10.65 -0.16 -13.10
C ASP A 2 -10.88 1.35 -12.90
N GLY A 3 -11.50 1.71 -11.79
CA GLY A 3 -11.74 3.11 -11.43
C GLY A 3 -10.45 3.76 -10.96
N ARG A 4 -9.56 4.11 -11.90
CA ARG A 4 -8.40 4.98 -11.61
C ARG A 4 -8.84 6.44 -11.74
N TYR A 5 -9.26 7.05 -10.64
CA TYR A 5 -9.39 8.50 -10.56
C TYR A 5 -8.09 9.08 -10.00
N THR A 6 -7.33 9.79 -10.83
CA THR A 6 -6.21 10.62 -10.38
C THR A 6 -6.51 12.07 -10.70
N LEU A 7 -7.03 12.78 -9.71
CA LEU A 7 -6.92 14.24 -9.63
C LEU A 7 -6.34 14.52 -8.23
N ASP A 8 -5.23 15.24 -8.22
CA ASP A 8 -4.49 15.73 -7.02
C ASP A 8 -3.78 14.68 -6.17
N GLY A 9 -2.58 14.25 -6.60
CA GLY A 9 -1.48 13.80 -5.71
C GLY A 9 -1.68 12.53 -4.85
N PHE A 10 -2.89 11.98 -4.79
CA PHE A 10 -3.23 10.79 -4.03
C PHE A 10 -3.68 9.71 -5.02
N SER A 11 -2.88 8.66 -5.15
CA SER A 11 -3.36 7.43 -5.79
C SER A 11 -4.14 6.65 -4.75
N TYR A 12 -5.40 6.34 -5.04
CA TYR A 12 -6.19 5.39 -4.26
C TYR A 12 -6.42 4.15 -5.14
N ASN A 13 -6.07 2.98 -4.62
CA ASN A 13 -6.44 1.71 -5.23
C ASN A 13 -7.20 0.89 -4.18
N VAL A 14 -8.15 0.09 -4.64
CA VAL A 14 -9.01 -0.71 -3.77
C VAL A 14 -9.09 -2.14 -4.29
N VAL A 15 -9.06 -3.09 -3.37
CA VAL A 15 -9.31 -4.51 -3.64
C VAL A 15 -10.34 -5.03 -2.65
N ALA A 16 -11.18 -5.98 -3.07
CA ALA A 16 -12.08 -6.67 -2.16
C ALA A 16 -11.27 -7.57 -1.22
N ASN A 17 -11.65 -7.64 0.06
CA ASN A 17 -10.98 -8.47 1.07
C ASN A 17 -11.75 -9.75 1.45
N GLY A 18 -12.73 -10.15 0.63
CA GLY A 18 -13.71 -11.17 1.03
C GLY A 18 -14.77 -10.57 1.96
N ASP A 19 -15.88 -11.27 2.18
CA ASP A 19 -16.93 -10.85 3.14
C ASP A 19 -17.52 -9.44 2.95
N ASN A 20 -17.60 -8.97 1.70
CA ASN A 20 -18.12 -7.64 1.30
C ASN A 20 -17.32 -6.43 1.82
N GLY A 21 -16.12 -6.62 2.36
CA GLY A 21 -15.27 -5.51 2.76
C GLY A 21 -14.31 -5.05 1.65
N ALA A 22 -13.38 -4.17 2.02
CA ALA A 22 -12.35 -3.65 1.12
C ALA A 22 -11.04 -3.33 1.82
N ILE A 23 -9.92 -3.51 1.10
CA ILE A 23 -8.62 -2.95 1.46
C ILE A 23 -8.33 -1.79 0.50
N ILE A 24 -8.06 -0.62 1.07
CA ILE A 24 -7.78 0.62 0.35
C ILE A 24 -6.33 1.03 0.60
N GLY A 25 -5.57 1.23 -0.47
CA GLY A 25 -4.23 1.82 -0.40
C GLY A 25 -4.28 3.34 -0.49
N SER A 26 -3.46 4.00 0.31
CA SER A 26 -3.28 5.45 0.28
C SER A 26 -1.83 5.79 0.56
N CYS A 27 -1.30 6.84 -0.09
CA CYS A 27 0.00 7.39 0.28
C CYS A 27 -0.15 8.82 0.79
N SER A 28 0.46 9.13 1.94
CA SER A 28 0.53 10.48 2.48
C SER A 28 1.92 11.07 2.25
N MET A 29 1.97 12.36 1.90
CA MET A 29 3.21 13.16 1.96
C MET A 29 3.28 14.05 3.20
N TYR A 30 2.18 14.17 3.95
CA TYR A 30 2.11 14.97 5.16
C TYR A 30 2.63 14.15 6.35
N GLY A 31 3.59 14.71 7.09
CA GLY A 31 4.24 14.03 8.22
C GLY A 31 5.34 13.03 7.83
N GLY A 32 5.73 13.00 6.55
CA GLY A 32 6.64 12.00 5.97
C GLY A 32 5.93 11.16 4.91
N ARG A 33 6.71 10.57 3.99
CA ARG A 33 6.14 9.71 2.95
C ARG A 33 5.79 8.36 3.55
N SER A 34 4.51 8.02 3.58
CA SER A 34 4.04 6.73 4.11
C SER A 34 2.98 6.13 3.19
N LEU A 35 3.11 4.83 2.93
CA LEU A 35 2.09 4.05 2.23
C LEU A 35 1.31 3.26 3.29
N LYS A 36 0.00 3.46 3.31
CA LYS A 36 -0.90 2.88 4.30
C LYS A 36 -2.04 2.11 3.66
N ALA A 37 -2.45 1.03 4.30
CA ALA A 37 -3.68 0.31 4.03
C ALA A 37 -4.76 0.70 5.04
N GLN A 38 -5.96 1.04 4.56
CA GLN A 38 -7.17 1.03 5.37
C GLN A 38 -7.96 -0.22 5.06
N ILE A 39 -8.51 -0.85 6.09
CA ILE A 39 -9.33 -2.06 5.96
C ILE A 39 -10.73 -1.73 6.44
N ILE A 40 -11.70 -2.02 5.59
CA ILE A 40 -13.13 -1.83 5.82
C ILE A 40 -13.78 -3.21 5.85
N ASP A 41 -14.55 -3.51 6.89
CA ASP A 41 -15.34 -4.73 6.97
C ASP A 41 -16.64 -4.66 6.14
N GLY A 42 -17.36 -5.78 6.06
CA GLY A 42 -18.61 -5.87 5.28
C GLY A 42 -19.76 -4.96 5.77
N ASP A 43 -19.65 -4.43 6.99
CA ASP A 43 -20.61 -3.48 7.57
C ASP A 43 -20.20 -2.01 7.32
N GLY A 44 -19.08 -1.78 6.63
CA GLY A 44 -18.56 -0.45 6.32
C GLY A 44 -17.74 0.18 7.44
N LYS A 45 -17.34 -0.58 8.46
CA LYS A 45 -16.53 -0.08 9.57
C LYS A 45 -15.05 -0.23 9.26
N THR A 46 -14.29 0.82 9.55
CA THR A 46 -12.82 0.79 9.46
C THR A 46 -12.25 -0.02 10.63
N LEU A 47 -11.55 -1.11 10.32
CA LEU A 47 -10.88 -1.95 11.32
C LEU A 47 -9.64 -1.26 11.89
N PHE A 48 -8.96 -0.44 11.07
CA PHE A 48 -7.75 0.32 11.43
C PHE A 48 -7.94 1.81 11.12
N PRO A 49 -8.49 2.62 12.05
CA PRO A 49 -8.80 4.03 11.81
C PRO A 49 -7.60 4.88 11.35
N GLU A 50 -6.41 4.59 11.86
CA GLU A 50 -5.16 5.28 11.51
C GLU A 50 -4.46 4.69 10.26
N GLY A 51 -5.00 3.59 9.73
CA GLY A 51 -4.39 2.74 8.70
C GLY A 51 -3.20 1.93 9.21
N VAL A 52 -2.88 0.86 8.49
CA VAL A 52 -1.69 0.03 8.69
C VAL A 52 -0.58 0.56 7.79
N ALA A 53 0.58 0.91 8.35
CA ALA A 53 1.76 1.25 7.55
C ALA A 53 2.27 -0.02 6.85
N LEU A 54 2.52 0.07 5.53
CA LEU A 54 2.93 -1.08 4.71
C LEU A 54 4.45 -1.27 4.64
N SER A 55 5.20 -0.26 5.09
CA SER A 55 6.65 -0.26 5.20
C SER A 55 7.08 0.73 6.29
N ASP A 56 8.22 0.47 6.91
CA ASP A 56 8.96 1.41 7.76
C ASP A 56 9.84 2.39 6.93
N ASP A 57 9.93 2.19 5.62
CA ASP A 57 10.60 3.10 4.68
C ASP A 57 9.84 4.43 4.57
N ASN A 58 10.50 5.54 4.90
CA ASN A 58 9.96 6.90 4.79
C ASN A 58 10.27 7.57 3.43
N GLN A 59 10.76 6.78 2.48
CA GLN A 59 11.15 7.20 1.14
C GLN A 59 10.17 6.74 0.05
N VAL A 60 9.00 6.20 0.44
CA VAL A 60 7.99 5.70 -0.50
C VAL A 60 7.48 6.80 -1.42
N HIS A 61 7.40 6.52 -2.72
CA HIS A 61 6.95 7.47 -3.71
C HIS A 61 5.41 7.56 -3.77
N SER A 62 4.86 8.77 -3.58
CA SER A 62 3.44 9.01 -3.31
C SER A 62 2.46 8.71 -4.45
N GLY A 63 2.93 8.70 -5.69
CA GLY A 63 2.12 8.39 -6.87
C GLY A 63 2.42 7.04 -7.53
N ARG A 64 3.22 6.16 -6.90
CA ARG A 64 3.74 4.94 -7.55
C ARG A 64 3.63 3.72 -6.67
N PHE A 65 2.40 3.41 -6.26
CA PHE A 65 2.08 2.08 -5.76
C PHE A 65 1.01 1.42 -6.63
N MET A 66 1.04 0.10 -6.65
CA MET A 66 -0.01 -0.72 -7.24
C MET A 66 -0.51 -1.71 -6.21
N MET A 67 -1.75 -2.17 -6.41
CA MET A 67 -2.38 -3.16 -5.55
C MET A 67 -2.99 -4.27 -6.37
N SER A 68 -2.98 -5.47 -5.79
CA SER A 68 -3.78 -6.61 -6.26
C SER A 68 -4.33 -7.36 -5.07
N ALA A 69 -5.48 -8.01 -5.22
CA ALA A 69 -5.92 -9.01 -4.26
C ALA A 69 -4.91 -10.16 -4.24
N ASP A 70 -4.72 -10.78 -3.09
CA ASP A 70 -3.85 -11.96 -2.94
C ASP A 70 -4.59 -13.30 -3.15
N GLY A 71 -5.94 -13.26 -3.26
CA GLY A 71 -6.80 -14.42 -3.43
C GLY A 71 -7.24 -15.11 -2.13
N GLU A 72 -6.73 -14.67 -0.98
CA GLU A 72 -7.03 -15.21 0.36
C GLU A 72 -7.68 -14.17 1.29
N GLY A 73 -8.15 -13.05 0.72
CA GLY A 73 -8.79 -11.94 1.44
C GLY A 73 -7.83 -10.80 1.80
N GLY A 74 -6.53 -10.97 1.57
CA GLY A 74 -5.53 -9.92 1.72
C GLY A 74 -5.22 -9.19 0.42
N ALA A 75 -4.14 -8.41 0.46
CA ALA A 75 -3.69 -7.60 -0.65
C ALA A 75 -2.16 -7.62 -0.80
N LEU A 76 -1.72 -7.59 -2.05
CA LEU A 76 -0.35 -7.32 -2.45
C LEU A 76 -0.21 -5.84 -2.78
N PHE A 77 0.84 -5.21 -2.25
CA PHE A 77 1.21 -3.83 -2.53
C PHE A 77 2.61 -3.82 -3.13
N THR A 78 2.79 -3.16 -4.27
CA THR A 78 4.12 -2.83 -4.80
C THR A 78 4.31 -1.33 -4.75
N TRP A 79 5.49 -0.83 -4.39
CA TRP A 79 5.80 0.60 -4.45
C TRP A 79 7.22 0.86 -4.91
N GLY A 80 7.41 2.07 -5.47
CA GLY A 80 8.73 2.65 -5.65
C GLY A 80 9.16 3.46 -4.42
N SER A 81 10.44 3.48 -4.09
CA SER A 81 11.05 4.43 -3.15
C SER A 81 12.28 5.11 -3.76
N SER A 82 12.69 6.23 -3.15
CA SER A 82 13.87 7.02 -3.53
C SER A 82 14.05 8.18 -2.57
N GLU A 83 15.28 8.70 -2.46
CA GLU A 83 15.49 9.98 -1.77
C GLU A 83 14.83 11.14 -2.52
N ASN A 84 14.95 11.13 -3.85
CA ASN A 84 14.38 12.15 -4.71
C ASN A 84 12.93 11.82 -5.09
N ILE A 85 11.99 12.69 -4.69
CA ILE A 85 10.55 12.55 -4.97
C ILE A 85 10.18 12.54 -6.47
N TYR A 86 11.10 12.89 -7.36
CA TYR A 86 10.90 12.88 -8.81
C TYR A 86 11.47 11.62 -9.49
N SER A 87 12.14 10.73 -8.75
CA SER A 87 12.67 9.45 -9.25
C SER A 87 12.10 8.26 -8.48
N VAL A 88 12.40 7.06 -8.97
CA VAL A 88 12.26 5.80 -8.22
C VAL A 88 13.57 5.07 -8.42
N GLU A 89 14.25 4.75 -7.33
CA GLU A 89 15.54 4.03 -7.33
C GLU A 89 15.33 2.55 -7.00
N HIS A 90 14.19 2.28 -6.38
CA HIS A 90 14.05 1.20 -5.45
C HIS A 90 12.61 0.69 -5.57
N SER A 91 12.42 -0.64 -5.70
CA SER A 91 11.11 -1.29 -5.80
C SER A 91 10.95 -2.31 -4.70
N SER A 92 9.80 -2.30 -4.05
CA SER A 92 9.49 -3.21 -2.95
C SER A 92 8.07 -3.76 -3.07
N VAL A 93 7.80 -4.85 -2.37
CA VAL A 93 6.48 -5.47 -2.28
C VAL A 93 6.16 -5.88 -0.84
N GLN A 94 4.90 -5.76 -0.46
CA GLN A 94 4.36 -6.21 0.82
C GLN A 94 3.08 -6.99 0.58
N ARG A 95 2.82 -7.97 1.45
CA ARG A 95 1.52 -8.63 1.53
C ARG A 95 0.89 -8.30 2.87
N ILE A 96 -0.37 -7.87 2.86
CA ILE A 96 -1.16 -7.63 4.07
C ILE A 96 -2.36 -8.59 4.10
N SER A 97 -2.65 -9.17 5.26
CA SER A 97 -3.83 -10.03 5.44
C SER A 97 -5.14 -9.21 5.54
N ALA A 98 -6.29 -9.90 5.55
CA ALA A 98 -7.59 -9.28 5.79
C ALA A 98 -7.68 -8.66 7.20
N GLU A 99 -6.94 -9.20 8.15
CA GLU A 99 -6.83 -8.77 9.54
C GLU A 99 -5.77 -7.68 9.73
N GLY A 100 -5.10 -7.22 8.67
CA GLY A 100 -4.12 -6.15 8.74
C GLY A 100 -2.70 -6.58 9.13
N GLU A 101 -2.40 -7.88 9.11
CA GLU A 101 -1.06 -8.38 9.42
C GLU A 101 -0.12 -8.23 8.21
N LEU A 102 1.10 -7.71 8.43
CA LEU A 102 2.15 -7.67 7.41
C LEU A 102 2.84 -9.04 7.32
N LEU A 103 2.71 -9.71 6.19
CA LEU A 103 3.12 -11.11 6.05
C LEU A 103 4.58 -11.28 5.61
N TRP A 104 5.26 -10.22 5.18
CA TRP A 104 6.68 -10.24 4.80
C TRP A 104 7.57 -9.33 5.66
N GLY A 105 7.23 -9.24 6.94
CA GLY A 105 7.92 -8.38 7.90
C GLY A 105 7.61 -6.90 7.71
N ASP A 106 8.16 -6.06 8.57
CA ASP A 106 7.77 -4.64 8.65
C ASP A 106 8.17 -3.83 7.40
N SER A 107 9.30 -4.18 6.76
CA SER A 107 9.80 -3.48 5.57
C SER A 107 9.29 -4.04 4.24
N GLY A 108 8.70 -5.25 4.26
CA GLY A 108 8.39 -6.02 3.06
C GLY A 108 9.63 -6.58 2.37
N ILE A 109 9.46 -7.01 1.11
CA ILE A 109 10.51 -7.59 0.28
C ILE A 109 11.04 -6.55 -0.70
N ARG A 110 12.35 -6.34 -0.68
CA ARG A 110 13.08 -5.60 -1.71
C ARG A 110 13.12 -6.41 -3.01
N LEU A 111 12.72 -5.80 -4.13
CA LEU A 111 12.68 -6.49 -5.43
C LEU A 111 13.92 -6.24 -6.28
N ASP A 112 14.67 -5.18 -5.99
CA ASP A 112 15.94 -4.89 -6.65
C ASP A 112 17.14 -5.17 -5.74
N ASP A 113 18.24 -5.53 -6.38
CA ASP A 113 19.50 -5.94 -5.76
C ASP A 113 20.64 -4.98 -6.12
N TRP A 114 20.36 -3.68 -6.37
CA TRP A 114 21.35 -2.67 -6.78
C TRP A 114 22.43 -2.45 -5.71
N ASN A 115 23.38 -3.39 -5.66
CA ASN A 115 24.68 -3.27 -5.05
C ASN A 115 25.63 -2.85 -6.16
N TYR A 116 26.01 -1.57 -6.17
CA TYR A 116 27.24 -1.13 -6.83
C TYR A 116 28.32 -0.90 -5.78
#